data_AF-A0A1V5P9W2-F1
#
_entry.id   AF-A0A1V5P9W2-F1
#
_cell.length_a   1.000
_cell.length_b   1.000
_cell.length_c   1.000
_cell.angle_alpha   90.00
_cell.angle_beta   90.00
_cell.angle_gamma   90.00
#
_symmetry.space_group_name_H-M   'P 1'
#
loop_
_entity.id
_entity.type
_entity.pdbx_description
1 polymer ?
#
loop_
_entity_poly.entity_id
_entity_poly.type
_entity_poly.pdbx_seq_one_letter_code
_entity_poly.pdbx_strand_id
1 'polypeptide(L)'
;MSQGSGAAGRASRVLNASKWEIDPIIAYVDPERCINSRGGKCDICYRACPYGAVINLPGTGQPSSIIPAKCHGCGTCVAECPQNAISQHHFTDGQIVAQLHALLAEKPEEKVIAFTCRWCSGMGADNAGTSHFEYPANTRNILVMCAGRVDADFVMEAFRLGAGAVLVSGCHPQDCHYISGRNFAETRITRLFGQLEKLGISPGRFRLESVSATEGAKWARIMREMSTVVQELGPEGVRAENEKALPQLAKRLARMREVPEVGYFMRLVEGAPLKGAEAGVQQARDKGLSQTVGVTECQLPEVTACDACQLAAACAPETKQAKGGK
;
A
#
# COMPACT_ATOMS: atom_id res chain seq x y z
N MET A 1 -4.40 -39.92 -11.53
CA MET A 1 -5.43 -39.67 -12.55
C MET A 1 -6.39 -38.55 -12.16
N SER A 2 -6.99 -38.53 -10.96
CA SER A 2 -7.96 -37.50 -10.53
C SER A 2 -7.46 -36.04 -10.64
N GLN A 3 -6.25 -35.74 -10.15
CA GLN A 3 -5.66 -34.40 -10.24
C GLN A 3 -5.43 -33.96 -11.70
N GLY A 4 -5.08 -34.91 -12.58
CA GLY A 4 -4.89 -34.64 -14.02
C GLY A 4 -6.20 -34.24 -14.69
N SER A 5 -7.29 -34.98 -14.44
CA SER A 5 -8.62 -34.63 -14.94
C SER A 5 -9.12 -33.30 -14.37
N GLY A 6 -8.86 -33.04 -13.08
CA GLY A 6 -9.18 -31.76 -12.45
C GLY A 6 -8.44 -30.57 -13.07
N ALA A 7 -7.13 -30.72 -13.32
CA ALA A 7 -6.33 -29.72 -14.01
C ALA A 7 -6.81 -29.49 -15.45
N ALA A 8 -7.09 -30.57 -16.19
CA ALA A 8 -7.63 -30.49 -17.55
C ALA A 8 -8.99 -29.78 -17.60
N GLY A 9 -9.88 -30.06 -16.65
CA GLY A 9 -11.17 -29.39 -16.51
C GLY A 9 -11.02 -27.88 -16.26
N ARG A 10 -10.09 -27.47 -15.38
CA ARG A 10 -9.80 -26.04 -15.13
C ARG A 10 -9.19 -25.36 -16.35
N ALA A 11 -8.21 -25.99 -17.01
CA ALA A 11 -7.57 -25.46 -18.20
C ALA A 11 -8.56 -25.31 -19.36
N SER A 12 -9.45 -26.28 -19.55
CA SER A 12 -10.47 -26.25 -20.61
C SER A 12 -11.40 -25.04 -20.53
N ARG A 13 -11.66 -24.51 -19.32
CA ARG A 13 -12.47 -23.28 -19.14
C ARG A 13 -11.81 -22.06 -19.78
N VAL A 14 -10.47 -21.96 -19.67
CA VAL A 14 -9.71 -20.86 -20.27
C VAL A 14 -9.58 -21.07 -21.78
N LEU A 15 -9.23 -22.28 -22.20
CA LEU A 15 -8.99 -22.61 -23.62
C LEU A 15 -10.26 -22.54 -24.48
N ASN A 16 -11.44 -22.81 -23.92
CA ASN A 16 -12.71 -22.77 -24.64
C ASN A 16 -13.41 -21.40 -24.54
N ALA A 17 -12.85 -20.45 -23.76
CA ALA A 17 -13.41 -19.11 -23.68
C ALA A 17 -12.96 -18.28 -24.89
N SER A 18 -13.90 -17.60 -25.55
CA SER A 18 -13.60 -16.69 -26.66
C SER A 18 -12.96 -15.37 -26.22
N LYS A 19 -13.09 -15.03 -24.93
CA LYS A 19 -12.51 -13.85 -24.30
C LYS A 19 -12.18 -14.14 -22.84
N TRP A 20 -11.19 -13.42 -22.31
CA TRP A 20 -10.78 -13.52 -20.92
C TRP A 20 -10.58 -12.14 -20.33
N GLU A 21 -11.05 -11.95 -19.11
CA GLU A 21 -10.86 -10.71 -18.36
C GLU A 21 -9.61 -10.83 -17.48
N ILE A 22 -8.69 -9.89 -17.64
CA ILE A 22 -7.48 -9.80 -16.83
C ILE A 22 -7.66 -8.68 -15.81
N ASP A 23 -7.05 -8.84 -14.63
CA ASP A 23 -7.06 -7.80 -13.60
C ASP A 23 -6.43 -6.52 -14.17
N PRO A 24 -7.12 -5.36 -14.08
CA PRO A 24 -6.67 -4.12 -14.69
C PRO A 24 -5.58 -3.42 -13.86
N ILE A 25 -4.70 -4.16 -13.18
CA ILE A 25 -3.64 -3.64 -12.28
C ILE A 25 -2.39 -3.23 -13.10
N ILE A 26 -2.62 -2.58 -14.24
CA ILE A 26 -1.56 -2.20 -15.20
C ILE A 26 -1.06 -0.77 -14.94
N ALA A 27 0.15 -0.50 -15.41
CA ALA A 27 0.70 0.85 -15.43
C ALA A 27 0.19 1.64 -16.63
N TYR A 28 0.10 2.96 -16.49
CA TYR A 28 -0.21 3.91 -17.56
C TYR A 28 0.68 5.15 -17.45
N VAL A 29 0.90 5.84 -18.58
CA VAL A 29 1.75 7.04 -18.64
C VAL A 29 0.88 8.26 -18.86
N ASP A 30 1.11 9.31 -18.08
CA ASP A 30 0.63 10.67 -18.32
C ASP A 30 1.54 11.34 -19.38
N PRO A 31 1.01 11.61 -20.59
CA PRO A 31 1.78 12.23 -21.66
C PRO A 31 2.31 13.62 -21.32
N GLU A 32 1.60 14.41 -20.52
CA GLU A 32 1.95 15.82 -20.26
C GLU A 32 3.15 15.92 -19.33
N ARG A 33 3.32 14.93 -18.45
CA ARG A 33 4.43 14.83 -17.48
C ARG A 33 5.63 14.08 -18.05
N CYS A 34 5.43 13.22 -19.05
CA CYS A 34 6.52 12.45 -19.63
C CYS A 34 7.55 13.37 -20.30
N ILE A 35 8.81 13.31 -19.87
CA ILE A 35 9.87 14.17 -20.42
C ILE A 35 10.13 13.91 -21.92
N ASN A 36 9.81 12.70 -22.41
CA ASN A 36 9.97 12.37 -23.83
C ASN A 36 8.99 13.14 -24.71
N SER A 37 7.82 13.55 -24.18
CA SER A 37 6.87 14.45 -24.86
C SER A 37 7.46 15.84 -25.13
N ARG A 38 8.48 16.22 -24.36
CA ARG A 38 9.17 17.53 -24.46
C ARG A 38 10.54 17.39 -25.16
N GLY A 39 10.75 16.35 -25.95
CA GLY A 39 12.01 16.09 -26.66
C GLY A 39 13.11 15.44 -25.81
N GLY A 40 12.79 15.00 -24.60
CA GLY A 40 13.70 14.24 -23.75
C GLY A 40 14.15 12.91 -24.37
N LYS A 41 15.25 12.37 -23.86
CA LYS A 41 15.81 11.06 -24.26
C LYS A 41 15.83 10.05 -23.10
N CYS A 42 14.77 10.02 -22.30
CA CYS A 42 14.68 9.16 -21.12
C CYS A 42 14.29 7.73 -21.51
N ASP A 43 14.91 6.74 -20.88
CA ASP A 43 14.70 5.31 -21.13
C ASP A 43 14.52 4.46 -19.84
N ILE A 44 14.41 5.10 -18.68
CA ILE A 44 14.45 4.45 -17.38
C ILE A 44 13.30 3.43 -17.24
N CYS A 45 12.07 3.82 -17.56
CA CYS A 45 10.91 2.94 -17.46
C CYS A 45 11.02 1.72 -18.39
N TYR A 46 11.61 1.91 -19.58
CA TYR A 46 11.85 0.84 -20.55
C TYR A 46 12.83 -0.19 -19.99
N ARG A 47 13.97 0.26 -19.45
CA ARG A 47 14.97 -0.62 -18.80
C ARG A 47 14.46 -1.29 -17.53
N ALA A 48 13.54 -0.65 -16.82
CA ALA A 48 12.94 -1.18 -15.59
C ALA A 48 11.93 -2.32 -15.84
N CYS A 49 11.41 -2.48 -17.06
CA CYS A 49 10.37 -3.47 -17.35
C CYS A 49 10.96 -4.80 -17.85
N PRO A 50 10.90 -5.89 -17.07
CA PRO A 50 11.42 -7.19 -17.51
C PRO A 50 10.53 -7.87 -18.56
N TYR A 51 9.31 -7.37 -18.77
CA TYR A 51 8.31 -7.95 -19.67
C TYR A 51 8.27 -7.31 -21.06
N GLY A 52 9.08 -6.28 -21.29
CA GLY A 52 9.01 -5.51 -22.55
C GLY A 52 7.64 -4.91 -22.81
N ALA A 53 6.94 -4.48 -21.74
CA ALA A 53 5.62 -3.87 -21.83
C ALA A 53 5.66 -2.38 -22.16
N VAL A 54 6.82 -1.73 -22.04
CA VAL A 54 6.99 -0.30 -22.30
C VAL A 54 7.39 -0.10 -23.76
N ILE A 55 6.64 0.71 -24.50
CA ILE A 55 7.07 1.28 -25.78
C ILE A 55 7.75 2.61 -25.46
N ASN A 56 8.96 2.79 -25.98
CA ASN A 56 9.74 3.99 -25.72
C ASN A 56 10.50 4.42 -26.99
N LEU A 57 10.29 5.67 -27.42
CA LEU A 57 10.96 6.26 -28.59
C LEU A 57 11.68 7.57 -28.20
N PRO A 58 12.82 7.49 -27.48
CA PRO A 58 13.55 8.66 -26.99
C PRO A 58 13.87 9.68 -28.10
N GLY A 59 13.69 10.97 -27.83
CA GLY A 59 14.05 12.06 -28.74
C GLY A 59 13.09 12.31 -29.90
N THR A 60 12.01 11.54 -30.02
CA THR A 60 11.00 11.71 -31.08
C THR A 60 9.89 12.71 -30.72
N GLY A 61 9.84 13.17 -29.46
CA GLY A 61 8.72 13.96 -28.94
C GLY A 61 7.50 13.12 -28.53
N GLN A 62 7.54 11.79 -28.68
CA GLN A 62 6.47 10.91 -28.24
C GLN A 62 6.66 10.45 -26.80
N PRO A 63 5.60 10.45 -25.95
CA PRO A 63 5.66 9.88 -24.61
C PRO A 63 5.95 8.38 -24.67
N SER A 64 6.53 7.84 -23.59
CA SER A 64 6.50 6.38 -23.38
C SER A 64 5.04 5.91 -23.23
N SER A 65 4.74 4.69 -23.65
CA SER A 65 3.42 4.07 -23.46
C SER A 65 3.55 2.64 -22.96
N ILE A 66 2.48 2.12 -22.35
CA ILE A 66 2.42 0.75 -21.82
C ILE A 66 1.52 -0.08 -22.73
N ILE A 67 1.99 -1.25 -23.14
CA ILE A 67 1.19 -2.28 -23.80
C ILE A 67 0.42 -3.02 -22.69
N PRO A 68 -0.91 -2.82 -22.55
CA PRO A 68 -1.67 -3.38 -21.43
C PRO A 68 -1.52 -4.89 -21.32
N ALA A 69 -1.58 -5.59 -22.45
CA ALA A 69 -1.51 -7.06 -22.52
C ALA A 69 -0.17 -7.66 -22.06
N LYS A 70 0.92 -6.87 -21.99
CA LYS A 70 2.23 -7.31 -21.48
C LYS A 70 2.51 -6.83 -20.05
N CYS A 71 1.69 -5.93 -19.51
CA CYS A 71 1.94 -5.35 -18.20
C CYS A 71 1.43 -6.29 -17.12
N HIS A 72 2.34 -6.84 -16.31
CA HIS A 72 1.99 -7.70 -15.17
C HIS A 72 1.74 -6.92 -13.87
N GLY A 73 1.79 -5.59 -13.90
CA GLY A 73 1.41 -4.78 -12.73
C GLY A 73 2.39 -4.80 -11.56
N CYS A 74 3.70 -4.89 -11.79
CA CYS A 74 4.68 -4.86 -10.70
C CYS A 74 4.87 -3.46 -10.08
N GLY A 75 4.62 -2.39 -10.84
CA GLY A 75 4.78 -1.01 -10.38
C GLY A 75 6.23 -0.49 -10.34
N THR A 76 7.23 -1.25 -10.80
CA THR A 76 8.63 -0.79 -10.78
C THR A 76 8.87 0.44 -11.64
N CYS A 77 8.31 0.49 -12.85
CA CYS A 77 8.45 1.67 -13.73
C CYS A 77 7.80 2.93 -13.17
N VAL A 78 6.78 2.77 -12.31
CA VAL A 78 6.10 3.88 -11.61
C VAL A 78 7.08 4.53 -10.64
N ALA A 79 7.66 3.75 -9.73
CA ALA A 79 8.59 4.24 -8.71
C ALA A 79 9.97 4.67 -9.25
N GLU A 80 10.34 4.22 -10.45
CA GLU A 80 11.58 4.63 -11.11
C GLU A 80 11.42 5.90 -11.97
N CYS A 81 10.18 6.37 -12.22
CA CYS A 81 9.96 7.51 -13.09
C CYS A 81 10.40 8.81 -12.42
N PRO A 82 11.44 9.50 -12.91
CA PRO A 82 11.95 10.72 -12.26
C PRO A 82 11.01 11.93 -12.38
N GLN A 83 9.96 11.83 -13.21
CA GLN A 83 8.96 12.88 -13.41
C GLN A 83 7.61 12.53 -12.76
N ASN A 84 7.50 11.37 -12.11
CA ASN A 84 6.24 10.80 -11.62
C ASN A 84 5.16 10.84 -12.72
N ALA A 85 5.55 10.48 -13.95
CA ALA A 85 4.70 10.52 -15.14
C ALA A 85 4.00 9.19 -15.40
N ILE A 86 4.27 8.16 -14.60
CA ILE A 86 3.68 6.83 -14.74
C ILE A 86 2.91 6.57 -13.46
N SER A 87 1.70 6.02 -13.56
CA SER A 87 0.90 5.57 -12.41
C SER A 87 0.45 4.13 -12.65
N GLN A 88 -0.13 3.51 -11.64
CA GLN A 88 -0.62 2.13 -11.67
C GLN A 88 -2.06 2.08 -11.16
N HIS A 89 -2.96 1.52 -11.95
CA HIS A 89 -4.33 1.31 -11.52
C HIS A 89 -4.40 0.45 -10.24
N HIS A 90 -5.27 0.85 -9.31
CA HIS A 90 -5.46 0.25 -7.99
C HIS A 90 -4.27 0.36 -7.01
N PHE A 91 -3.14 0.90 -7.44
CA PHE A 91 -1.97 1.19 -6.60
C PHE A 91 -1.36 2.53 -7.00
N THR A 92 -2.20 3.54 -7.19
CA THR A 92 -1.77 4.89 -7.54
C THR A 92 -1.01 5.55 -6.39
N ASP A 93 -0.20 6.56 -6.68
CA ASP A 93 0.48 7.33 -5.63
C ASP A 93 -0.54 7.95 -4.67
N GLY A 94 -1.63 8.51 -5.20
CA GLY A 94 -2.70 9.09 -4.38
C GLY A 94 -3.35 8.09 -3.42
N GLN A 95 -3.61 6.86 -3.86
CA GLN A 95 -4.18 5.80 -3.01
C GLN A 95 -3.23 5.34 -1.90
N ILE A 96 -1.94 5.22 -2.20
CA ILE A 96 -0.94 4.79 -1.21
C ILE A 96 -0.70 5.91 -0.18
N VAL A 97 -0.58 7.15 -0.64
CA VAL A 97 -0.43 8.31 0.24
C VAL A 97 -1.68 8.53 1.10
N ALA A 98 -2.87 8.34 0.56
CA ALA A 98 -4.11 8.38 1.36
C ALA A 98 -4.13 7.34 2.48
N GLN A 99 -3.68 6.12 2.21
CA GLN A 99 -3.53 5.08 3.24
C GLN A 99 -2.50 5.47 4.30
N LEU A 100 -1.36 6.05 3.91
CA LEU A 100 -0.35 6.54 4.85
C LEU A 100 -0.92 7.57 5.82
N HIS A 101 -1.60 8.60 5.30
CA HIS A 101 -2.22 9.62 6.12
C HIS A 101 -3.25 9.04 7.09
N ALA A 102 -4.12 8.13 6.62
CA ALA A 102 -5.11 7.49 7.47
C ALA A 102 -4.46 6.65 8.58
N LEU A 103 -3.44 5.87 8.24
CA LEU A 103 -2.75 5.00 9.20
C LEU A 103 -1.90 5.79 10.21
N LEU A 104 -1.43 6.98 9.86
CA LEU A 104 -0.59 7.85 10.70
C LEU A 104 -1.35 9.03 11.33
N ALA A 105 -2.68 9.11 11.19
CA ALA A 105 -3.47 10.23 11.72
C ALA A 105 -3.40 10.37 13.25
N GLU A 106 -3.27 9.24 13.96
CA GLU A 106 -3.26 9.20 15.43
C GLU A 106 -1.97 8.54 15.93
N LYS A 107 -1.28 9.16 16.89
CA LYS A 107 -0.04 8.65 17.52
C LYS A 107 0.94 8.02 16.50
N PRO A 108 1.30 8.73 15.42
CA PRO A 108 2.19 8.20 14.39
C PRO A 108 3.54 7.75 14.94
N GLU A 109 4.02 8.40 16.00
CA GLU A 109 5.30 8.14 16.64
C GLU A 109 5.40 6.75 17.28
N GLU A 110 4.26 6.11 17.59
CA GLU A 110 4.23 4.76 18.15
C GLU A 110 4.22 3.68 17.04
N LYS A 111 3.96 4.06 15.78
CA LYS A 111 3.60 3.13 14.70
C LYS A 111 4.79 2.73 13.84
N VAL A 112 4.78 1.47 13.42
CA VAL A 112 5.67 0.93 12.38
C VAL A 112 4.88 0.79 11.08
N ILE A 113 5.16 1.62 10.07
CA ILE A 113 4.56 1.45 8.74
C ILE A 113 5.35 0.40 7.97
N ALA A 114 4.68 -0.62 7.46
CA ALA A 114 5.30 -1.65 6.63
C ALA A 114 4.71 -1.68 5.22
N PHE A 115 5.50 -1.32 4.21
CA PHE A 115 5.15 -1.55 2.82
C PHE A 115 5.48 -2.99 2.46
N THR A 116 4.47 -3.78 2.14
CA THR A 116 4.63 -5.22 1.90
C THR A 116 4.31 -5.59 0.46
N CYS A 117 5.22 -6.32 -0.17
CA CYS A 117 4.94 -7.04 -1.41
C CYS A 117 3.84 -8.08 -1.18
N ARG A 118 2.77 -8.05 -2.00
CA ARG A 118 1.64 -8.99 -1.94
C ARG A 118 2.06 -10.46 -1.89
N TRP A 119 2.99 -10.85 -2.76
CA TRP A 119 3.30 -12.26 -3.03
C TRP A 119 4.14 -12.96 -1.97
N CYS A 120 4.95 -12.21 -1.22
CA CYS A 120 5.91 -12.79 -0.28
C CYS A 120 5.68 -12.20 1.10
N SER A 121 6.08 -10.94 1.30
CA SER A 121 6.03 -10.31 2.62
C SER A 121 4.60 -10.15 3.17
N GLY A 122 3.63 -9.79 2.32
CA GLY A 122 2.22 -9.73 2.71
C GLY A 122 1.70 -11.10 3.15
N MET A 123 1.98 -12.14 2.36
CA MET A 123 1.65 -13.52 2.72
C MET A 123 2.44 -14.03 3.93
N GLY A 124 3.66 -13.55 4.17
CA GLY A 124 4.45 -13.84 5.37
C GLY A 124 3.83 -13.22 6.62
N ALA A 125 3.27 -12.02 6.50
CA ALA A 125 2.47 -11.39 7.55
C ALA A 125 1.18 -12.19 7.83
N ASP A 126 0.48 -12.64 6.77
CA ASP A 126 -0.69 -13.50 6.90
C ASP A 126 -0.33 -14.85 7.54
N ASN A 127 0.81 -15.43 7.14
CA ASN A 127 1.33 -16.66 7.73
C ASN A 127 1.60 -16.48 9.22
N ALA A 128 2.17 -15.35 9.64
CA ALA A 128 2.35 -15.03 11.05
C ALA A 128 1.02 -15.05 11.82
N GLY A 129 -0.05 -14.49 11.23
CA GLY A 129 -1.40 -14.56 11.78
C GLY A 129 -1.94 -15.98 11.88
N THR A 130 -1.90 -16.75 10.79
CA THR A 130 -2.42 -18.13 10.76
C THR A 130 -1.63 -19.11 11.63
N SER A 131 -0.35 -18.81 11.90
CA SER A 131 0.52 -19.61 12.76
C SER A 131 0.57 -19.09 14.19
N HIS A 132 -0.22 -18.07 14.53
CA HIS A 132 -0.28 -17.49 15.88
C HIS A 132 1.07 -17.00 16.41
N PHE A 133 1.96 -16.49 15.54
CA PHE A 133 3.18 -15.85 16.00
C PHE A 133 2.86 -14.45 16.51
N GLU A 134 2.99 -14.24 17.81
CA GLU A 134 2.72 -12.95 18.43
C GLU A 134 3.81 -11.92 18.14
N TYR A 135 3.37 -10.68 17.92
CA TYR A 135 4.21 -9.50 17.79
C TYR A 135 3.42 -8.25 18.19
N PRO A 136 4.08 -7.11 18.47
CA PRO A 136 3.42 -5.89 18.92
C PRO A 136 2.37 -5.36 17.92
N ALA A 137 1.26 -4.84 18.46
CA ALA A 137 0.12 -4.36 17.68
C ALA A 137 0.28 -2.94 17.11
N ASN A 138 1.51 -2.42 17.01
CA ASN A 138 1.82 -1.09 16.48
C ASN A 138 2.24 -1.08 15.00
N THR A 139 2.32 -2.24 14.36
CA THR A 139 2.56 -2.34 12.91
C THR A 139 1.31 -2.02 12.10
N ARG A 140 1.46 -1.24 11.02
CA ARG A 140 0.41 -1.00 10.02
C ARG A 140 0.94 -1.32 8.63
N ASN A 141 0.31 -2.30 7.97
CA ASN A 141 0.75 -2.76 6.65
C ASN A 141 0.06 -1.97 5.55
N ILE A 142 0.83 -1.58 4.52
CA ILE A 142 0.33 -1.10 3.24
C ILE A 142 0.77 -2.10 2.18
N LEU A 143 -0.21 -2.75 1.56
CA LEU A 143 0.04 -3.77 0.55
C LEU A 143 0.29 -3.11 -0.82
N VAL A 144 1.36 -3.54 -1.48
CA VAL A 144 1.66 -3.21 -2.88
C VAL A 144 1.91 -4.50 -3.65
N MET A 145 1.71 -4.51 -4.96
CA MET A 145 1.95 -5.73 -5.75
C MET A 145 3.40 -6.20 -5.65
N CYS A 146 4.37 -5.28 -5.66
CA CYS A 146 5.79 -5.58 -5.52
C CYS A 146 6.47 -4.54 -4.65
N ALA A 147 7.56 -4.91 -3.95
CA ALA A 147 8.46 -3.94 -3.36
C ALA A 147 8.99 -2.93 -4.39
N GLY A 148 9.08 -3.36 -5.67
CA GLY A 148 9.40 -2.51 -6.81
C GLY A 148 8.51 -1.27 -6.94
N ARG A 149 7.26 -1.33 -6.48
CA ARG A 149 6.30 -0.22 -6.49
C ARG A 149 6.55 0.83 -5.40
N VAL A 150 7.27 0.48 -4.33
CA VAL A 150 7.49 1.38 -3.19
C VAL A 150 8.43 2.51 -3.59
N ASP A 151 7.87 3.69 -3.81
CA ASP A 151 8.65 4.89 -4.08
C ASP A 151 9.42 5.32 -2.83
N ALA A 152 10.59 5.94 -3.04
CA ALA A 152 11.32 6.61 -1.98
C ALA A 152 10.48 7.73 -1.32
N ASP A 153 9.63 8.39 -2.10
CA ASP A 153 8.75 9.44 -1.62
C ASP A 153 7.75 8.92 -0.58
N PHE A 154 7.29 7.66 -0.67
CA PHE A 154 6.40 7.07 0.34
C PHE A 154 7.08 6.86 1.69
N VAL A 155 8.35 6.45 1.67
CA VAL A 155 9.15 6.28 2.89
C VAL A 155 9.39 7.63 3.55
N MET A 156 9.79 8.64 2.77
CA MET A 156 10.00 9.99 3.27
C MET A 156 8.70 10.63 3.79
N GLU A 157 7.58 10.40 3.11
CA GLU A 157 6.26 10.87 3.54
C GLU A 157 5.83 10.24 4.86
N ALA A 158 6.07 8.94 5.07
CA ALA A 158 5.78 8.28 6.35
C ALA A 158 6.54 8.95 7.52
N PHE A 159 7.84 9.26 7.35
CA PHE A 159 8.60 10.02 8.36
C PHE A 159 8.12 11.46 8.51
N ARG A 160 7.74 12.13 7.42
CA ARG A 160 7.17 13.49 7.46
C ARG A 160 5.87 13.53 8.26
N LEU A 161 5.06 12.47 8.18
CA LEU A 161 3.83 12.28 8.95
C LEU A 161 4.07 11.81 10.38
N GLY A 162 5.33 11.64 10.80
CA GLY A 162 5.68 11.34 12.18
C GLY A 162 5.81 9.85 12.51
N ALA A 163 5.87 8.94 11.52
CA ALA A 163 5.96 7.50 11.78
C ALA A 163 7.12 7.15 12.74
N GLY A 164 6.85 6.24 13.69
CA GLY A 164 7.86 5.68 14.59
C GLY A 164 8.95 4.95 13.83
N ALA A 165 8.60 4.05 12.93
CA ALA A 165 9.53 3.40 12.03
C ALA A 165 8.88 3.04 10.70
N VAL A 166 9.70 2.76 9.68
CA VAL A 166 9.26 2.39 8.34
C VAL A 166 10.01 1.15 7.87
N LEU A 167 9.27 0.16 7.41
CA LEU A 167 9.76 -1.06 6.80
C LEU A 167 9.37 -1.09 5.32
N VAL A 168 10.33 -1.41 4.46
CA VAL A 168 10.04 -1.92 3.12
C VAL A 168 10.35 -3.40 3.13
N SER A 169 9.38 -4.25 2.80
CA SER A 169 9.59 -5.68 2.75
C SER A 169 9.07 -6.34 1.49
N GLY A 170 9.90 -7.23 0.94
CA GLY A 170 9.66 -7.90 -0.33
C GLY A 170 10.01 -9.38 -0.29
N CYS A 171 9.96 -10.00 -1.46
CA CYS A 171 10.53 -11.33 -1.66
C CYS A 171 12.04 -11.31 -1.39
N HIS A 172 12.62 -12.49 -1.22
CA HIS A 172 14.07 -12.64 -1.36
C HIS A 172 14.51 -12.21 -2.77
N PRO A 173 15.75 -11.71 -2.94
CA PRO A 173 16.20 -11.13 -4.22
C PRO A 173 16.03 -12.06 -5.42
N GLN A 174 16.27 -13.36 -5.23
CA GLN A 174 16.14 -14.39 -6.27
C GLN A 174 14.69 -14.86 -6.52
N ASP A 175 13.78 -14.60 -5.59
CA ASP A 175 12.41 -15.15 -5.59
C ASP A 175 11.36 -14.12 -6.02
N CYS A 176 11.79 -13.03 -6.68
CA CYS A 176 10.86 -11.98 -7.07
C CYS A 176 9.80 -12.53 -8.04
N HIS A 177 8.53 -12.46 -7.65
CA HIS A 177 7.39 -12.83 -8.50
C HIS A 177 7.41 -12.11 -9.86
N TYR A 178 7.94 -10.87 -9.87
CA TYR A 178 8.04 -10.04 -11.06
C TYR A 178 9.44 -10.00 -11.67
N ILE A 179 10.22 -11.08 -11.53
CA ILE A 179 11.57 -11.28 -12.08
C ILE A 179 12.63 -10.39 -11.42
N SER A 180 12.51 -9.06 -11.53
CA SER A 180 13.55 -8.11 -11.11
C SER A 180 13.03 -6.97 -10.24
N GLY A 181 11.72 -6.87 -9.98
CA GLY A 181 11.13 -5.73 -9.26
C GLY A 181 11.75 -5.50 -7.86
N ARG A 182 12.09 -6.58 -7.13
CA ARG A 182 12.77 -6.52 -5.83
C ARG A 182 14.18 -5.94 -5.92
N ASN A 183 14.90 -6.17 -7.02
CA ASN A 183 16.30 -5.74 -7.18
C ASN A 183 16.37 -4.22 -7.47
N PHE A 184 15.40 -3.72 -8.26
CA PHE A 184 15.21 -2.28 -8.45
C PHE A 184 14.87 -1.58 -7.12
N ALA A 185 13.94 -2.16 -6.35
CA ALA A 185 13.62 -1.65 -5.02
C ALA A 185 14.86 -1.61 -4.11
N GLU A 186 15.68 -2.67 -4.09
CA GLU A 186 16.92 -2.68 -3.32
C GLU A 186 17.83 -1.51 -3.66
N THR A 187 18.10 -1.34 -4.96
CA THR A 187 19.03 -0.32 -5.45
C THR A 187 18.53 1.09 -5.10
N ARG A 188 17.23 1.32 -5.22
CA ARG A 188 16.59 2.60 -4.91
C ARG A 188 16.55 2.85 -3.41
N ILE A 189 16.09 1.87 -2.63
CA ILE A 189 15.82 1.99 -1.20
C ILE A 189 17.10 1.98 -0.37
N THR A 190 18.13 1.24 -0.76
CA THR A 190 19.41 1.24 -0.04
C THR A 190 20.07 2.63 -0.03
N ARG A 191 19.80 3.46 -1.04
CA ARG A 191 20.25 4.87 -1.06
C ARG A 191 19.59 5.72 0.02
N LEU A 192 18.42 5.32 0.53
CA LEU A 192 17.69 6.08 1.55
C LEU A 192 18.31 5.97 2.93
N PHE A 193 18.98 4.87 3.28
CA PHE A 193 19.62 4.71 4.60
C PHE A 193 20.54 5.91 4.91
N GLY A 194 21.52 6.15 4.04
CA GLY A 194 22.45 7.27 4.23
C GLY A 194 21.81 8.65 4.03
N GLN A 195 20.64 8.76 3.41
CA GLN A 195 19.90 10.03 3.34
C GLN A 195 19.16 10.30 4.64
N LEU A 196 18.44 9.32 5.19
CA LEU A 196 17.66 9.44 6.42
C LEU A 196 18.57 9.65 7.63
N GLU A 197 19.71 8.96 7.71
CA GLU A 197 20.71 9.18 8.77
C GLU A 197 21.24 10.62 8.75
N LYS A 198 21.52 11.19 7.56
CA LYS A 198 21.95 12.60 7.42
C LYS A 198 20.86 13.58 7.83
N LEU A 199 19.59 13.18 7.76
CA LEU A 199 18.47 13.98 8.24
C LEU A 199 18.25 13.83 9.76
N GLY A 200 19.02 12.97 10.43
CA GLY A 200 18.95 12.74 11.87
C GLY A 200 17.94 11.67 12.28
N ILE A 201 17.48 10.83 11.36
CA ILE A 201 16.65 9.65 11.69
C ILE A 201 17.57 8.55 12.21
N SER A 202 17.29 8.03 13.41
CA SER A 202 18.11 7.01 14.05
C SER A 202 18.21 5.71 13.22
N PRO A 203 19.40 5.07 13.20
CA PRO A 203 19.55 3.74 12.59
C PRO A 203 18.54 2.74 13.14
N GLY A 204 18.02 1.85 12.29
CA GLY A 204 17.02 0.86 12.68
C GLY A 204 15.56 1.33 12.58
N ARG A 205 15.29 2.65 12.59
CA ARG A 205 13.94 3.18 12.30
C ARG A 205 13.54 3.01 10.84
N PHE A 206 14.50 2.82 9.95
CA PHE A 206 14.25 2.40 8.58
C PHE A 206 14.91 1.04 8.33
N ARG A 207 14.17 0.10 7.73
CA ARG A 207 14.68 -1.23 7.36
C ARG A 207 14.18 -1.65 5.98
N LEU A 208 15.02 -2.44 5.31
CA LEU A 208 14.67 -3.19 4.11
C LEU A 208 14.86 -4.68 4.44
N GLU A 209 13.79 -5.47 4.37
CA GLU A 209 13.83 -6.88 4.74
C GLU A 209 13.22 -7.79 3.68
N SER A 210 13.72 -9.01 3.60
CA SER A 210 13.19 -10.05 2.72
C SER A 210 12.42 -11.08 3.56
N VAL A 211 11.13 -11.26 3.28
CA VAL A 211 10.25 -12.22 3.95
C VAL A 211 9.45 -12.97 2.90
N SER A 212 9.63 -14.29 2.84
CA SER A 212 8.86 -15.20 2.00
C SER A 212 7.46 -15.44 2.57
N ALA A 213 6.57 -16.02 1.76
CA ALA A 213 5.22 -16.34 2.17
C ALA A 213 5.12 -17.34 3.35
N THR A 214 6.18 -18.09 3.63
CA THR A 214 6.21 -19.11 4.70
C THR A 214 7.10 -18.71 5.88
N GLU A 215 7.62 -17.48 5.87
CA GLU A 215 8.52 -16.95 6.89
C GLU A 215 7.76 -16.15 7.98
N GLY A 216 6.60 -16.61 8.44
CA GLY A 216 5.80 -15.90 9.45
C GLY A 216 6.52 -15.67 10.78
N ALA A 217 7.33 -16.63 11.23
CA ALA A 217 8.15 -16.48 12.44
C ALA A 217 9.18 -15.34 12.29
N LYS A 218 9.74 -15.19 11.08
CA LYS A 218 10.68 -14.11 10.76
C LYS A 218 9.97 -12.77 10.70
N TRP A 219 8.78 -12.70 10.11
CA TRP A 219 7.94 -11.50 10.13
C TRP A 219 7.70 -11.02 11.57
N ALA A 220 7.21 -11.90 12.45
CA ALA A 220 6.95 -11.58 13.85
C ALA A 220 8.21 -11.13 14.61
N ARG A 221 9.38 -11.73 14.31
CA ARG A 221 10.67 -11.29 14.84
C ARG A 221 11.02 -9.87 14.39
N ILE A 222 10.93 -9.56 13.09
CA ILE A 222 11.23 -8.22 12.56
C ILE A 222 10.30 -7.18 13.20
N MET A 223 8.99 -7.48 13.34
CA MET A 223 8.04 -6.58 13.97
C MET A 223 8.39 -6.28 15.43
N ARG A 224 8.80 -7.31 16.20
CA ARG A 224 9.31 -7.13 17.57
C ARG A 224 10.52 -6.21 17.59
N GLU A 225 11.54 -6.51 16.78
CA GLU A 225 12.77 -5.72 16.72
C GLU A 225 12.50 -4.26 16.36
N MET A 226 11.65 -3.99 15.36
CA MET A 226 11.29 -2.63 14.97
C MET A 226 10.48 -1.91 16.05
N SER A 227 9.55 -2.60 16.70
CA SER A 227 8.82 -2.04 17.82
C SER A 227 9.72 -1.71 19.01
N THR A 228 10.73 -2.54 19.30
CA THR A 228 11.72 -2.27 20.34
C THR A 228 12.48 -0.98 20.05
N VAL A 229 12.95 -0.78 18.81
CA VAL A 229 13.63 0.47 18.41
C VAL A 229 12.74 1.71 18.66
N VAL A 230 11.45 1.62 18.31
CA VAL A 230 10.50 2.72 18.54
C VAL A 230 10.28 2.98 20.04
N GLN A 231 10.17 1.91 20.83
CA GLN A 231 9.96 2.00 22.29
C GLN A 231 11.18 2.54 23.03
N GLU A 232 12.39 2.12 22.66
CA GLU A 232 13.64 2.56 23.26
C GLU A 232 13.92 4.05 23.01
N LEU A 233 13.61 4.53 21.80
CA LEU A 233 13.71 5.95 21.49
C LEU A 233 12.61 6.78 22.19
N GLY A 234 11.47 6.16 22.42
CA GLY A 234 10.30 6.76 23.07
C GLY A 234 9.57 7.77 22.19
N PRO A 235 8.31 8.13 22.53
CA PRO A 235 7.50 9.04 21.74
C PRO A 235 8.14 10.42 21.53
N GLU A 236 8.80 10.96 22.57
CA GLU A 236 9.44 12.27 22.51
C GLU A 236 10.69 12.26 21.60
N GLY A 237 11.52 11.22 21.68
CA GLY A 237 12.69 11.07 20.82
C GLY A 237 12.30 10.91 19.36
N VAL A 238 11.29 10.08 19.07
CA VAL A 238 10.75 9.91 17.72
C VAL A 238 10.23 11.23 17.15
N ARG A 239 9.44 11.98 17.93
CA ARG A 239 8.90 13.30 17.50
C ARG A 239 10.04 14.28 17.24
N ALA A 240 11.01 14.38 18.15
CA ALA A 240 12.14 15.29 18.00
C ALA A 240 12.97 15.01 16.72
N GLU A 241 13.24 13.74 16.40
CA GLU A 241 13.93 13.36 15.17
C GLU A 241 13.12 13.71 13.92
N ASN A 242 11.83 13.40 13.93
CA ASN A 242 10.94 13.65 12.78
C ASN A 242 10.75 15.15 12.53
N GLU A 243 10.57 15.96 13.58
CA GLU A 243 10.48 17.42 13.51
C GLU A 243 11.76 18.04 12.94
N LYS A 244 12.93 17.54 13.36
CA LYS A 244 14.22 17.99 12.83
C LYS A 244 14.38 17.69 11.34
N ALA A 245 13.90 16.53 10.88
CA ALA A 245 13.98 16.12 9.47
C ALA A 245 12.94 16.83 8.58
N LEU A 246 11.84 17.32 9.16
CA LEU A 246 10.66 17.82 8.45
C LEU A 246 10.95 18.86 7.35
N PRO A 247 11.79 19.90 7.56
CA PRO A 247 12.04 20.90 6.52
C PRO A 247 12.67 20.30 5.25
N GLN A 248 13.58 19.35 5.42
CA GLN A 248 14.24 18.69 4.29
C GLN A 248 13.33 17.65 3.63
N LEU A 249 12.54 16.91 4.42
CA LEU A 249 11.54 15.97 3.90
C LEU A 249 10.49 16.73 3.06
N ALA A 250 9.91 17.80 3.58
CA ALA A 250 8.93 18.62 2.88
C ALA A 250 9.46 19.15 1.53
N LYS A 251 10.72 19.60 1.50
CA LYS A 251 11.39 20.04 0.27
C LYS A 251 11.53 18.91 -0.75
N ARG A 252 11.96 17.72 -0.31
CA ARG A 252 12.15 16.55 -1.20
C ARG A 252 10.84 16.03 -1.78
N LEU A 253 9.76 16.13 -1.00
CA LEU A 253 8.43 15.62 -1.36
C LEU A 253 7.60 16.58 -2.23
N ALA A 254 8.12 17.78 -2.54
CA ALA A 254 7.41 18.77 -3.34
C ALA A 254 6.90 18.22 -4.68
N ARG A 255 7.74 17.45 -5.39
CA ARG A 255 7.39 16.88 -6.71
C ARG A 255 6.28 15.84 -6.63
N MET A 256 6.27 14.99 -5.61
CA MET A 256 5.20 13.98 -5.43
C MET A 256 3.83 14.67 -5.33
N ARG A 257 3.76 15.82 -4.66
CA ARG A 257 2.53 16.61 -4.50
C ARG A 257 2.02 17.23 -5.80
N GLU A 258 2.87 17.34 -6.83
CA GLU A 258 2.46 17.78 -8.16
C GLU A 258 1.73 16.69 -8.95
N VAL A 259 1.81 15.40 -8.55
CA VAL A 259 1.03 14.31 -9.16
C VAL A 259 -0.46 14.62 -8.98
N PRO A 260 -1.31 14.66 -10.03
CA PRO A 260 -2.67 15.19 -9.93
C PRO A 260 -3.51 14.55 -8.83
N GLU A 261 -3.44 13.22 -8.73
CA GLU A 261 -4.16 12.42 -7.72
C GLU A 261 -3.66 12.74 -6.29
N VAL A 262 -2.34 12.88 -6.11
CA VAL A 262 -1.74 13.24 -4.82
C VAL A 262 -2.07 14.68 -4.46
N GLY A 263 -1.92 15.62 -5.39
CA GLY A 263 -2.22 17.03 -5.16
C GLY A 263 -3.70 17.26 -4.86
N TYR A 264 -4.60 16.53 -5.52
CA TYR A 264 -6.03 16.52 -5.17
C TYR A 264 -6.24 16.03 -3.74
N PHE A 265 -5.67 14.89 -3.38
CA PHE A 265 -5.76 14.36 -2.02
C PHE A 265 -5.19 15.34 -0.99
N MET A 266 -4.00 15.90 -1.21
CA MET A 266 -3.35 16.85 -0.31
C MET A 266 -4.21 18.10 -0.08
N ARG A 267 -4.89 18.61 -1.11
CA ARG A 267 -5.84 19.73 -0.92
C ARG A 267 -7.00 19.38 0.00
N LEU A 268 -7.46 18.12 0.02
CA LEU A 268 -8.51 17.67 0.92
C LEU A 268 -8.04 17.53 2.37
N VAL A 269 -6.78 17.10 2.60
CA VAL A 269 -6.25 16.90 3.96
C VAL A 269 -5.56 18.12 4.56
N GLU A 270 -4.99 19.01 3.74
CA GLU A 270 -4.23 20.20 4.21
C GLU A 270 -4.92 21.54 3.88
N GLY A 271 -5.68 21.61 2.78
CA GLY A 271 -6.09 22.88 2.15
C GLY A 271 -7.46 23.42 2.53
N ALA A 272 -8.31 22.59 3.11
CA ALA A 272 -9.54 23.02 3.76
C ALA A 272 -9.85 21.97 4.83
N PRO A 273 -10.25 22.34 6.06
CA PRO A 273 -11.09 21.43 6.81
C PRO A 273 -12.20 21.02 5.84
N LEU A 274 -12.57 19.75 5.79
CA LEU A 274 -13.85 19.41 5.21
C LEU A 274 -14.91 20.14 6.04
N LYS A 275 -15.16 21.42 5.75
CA LYS A 275 -16.27 22.21 6.27
C LYS A 275 -17.49 21.54 5.69
N GLY A 276 -17.97 20.51 6.40
CA GLY A 276 -18.95 19.58 5.86
C GLY A 276 -18.70 18.10 6.13
N ALA A 277 -17.49 17.60 6.39
CA ALA A 277 -17.30 16.18 6.72
C ALA A 277 -17.24 15.92 8.22
N GLU A 278 -16.73 16.83 9.03
CA GLU A 278 -17.03 16.80 10.47
C GLU A 278 -18.53 17.00 10.67
N ALA A 279 -19.14 17.92 9.93
CA ALA A 279 -20.59 18.09 9.90
C ALA A 279 -21.30 16.89 9.27
N GLY A 280 -20.69 16.15 8.35
CA GLY A 280 -21.29 14.98 7.69
C GLY A 280 -21.24 13.72 8.55
N VAL A 281 -20.12 13.52 9.25
CA VAL A 281 -19.97 12.48 10.29
C VAL A 281 -20.82 12.83 11.49
N GLN A 282 -20.85 14.09 11.93
CA GLN A 282 -21.72 14.54 13.01
C GLN A 282 -23.20 14.47 12.59
N GLN A 283 -23.57 14.89 11.39
CA GLN A 283 -24.93 14.75 10.87
C GLN A 283 -25.31 13.29 10.61
N ALA A 284 -24.35 12.41 10.33
CA ALA A 284 -24.57 10.96 10.30
C ALA A 284 -24.73 10.39 11.72
N ARG A 285 -24.00 10.89 12.73
CA ARG A 285 -24.21 10.55 14.15
C ARG A 285 -25.58 11.04 14.64
N ASP A 286 -25.91 12.30 14.37
CA ASP A 286 -27.16 12.96 14.75
C ASP A 286 -28.39 12.38 14.04
N LYS A 287 -28.21 11.86 12.81
CA LYS A 287 -29.25 11.10 12.08
C LYS A 287 -29.22 9.59 12.37
N GLY A 288 -28.36 9.12 13.27
CA GLY A 288 -28.24 7.69 13.61
C GLY A 288 -27.68 6.78 12.50
N LEU A 289 -27.09 7.36 11.46
CA LEU A 289 -26.53 6.70 10.28
C LEU A 289 -25.07 6.26 10.44
N SER A 290 -24.32 6.84 11.39
CA SER A 290 -23.05 6.27 11.84
C SER A 290 -23.19 5.82 13.30
N GLN A 291 -23.86 4.70 13.50
CA GLN A 291 -23.62 3.94 14.71
C GLN A 291 -22.19 3.39 14.58
N THR A 292 -21.23 4.03 15.24
CA THR A 292 -20.24 3.20 15.93
C THR A 292 -21.07 2.19 16.69
N VAL A 293 -20.90 0.90 16.39
CA VAL A 293 -21.32 -0.15 17.30
C VAL A 293 -20.58 0.20 18.58
N GLY A 294 -21.27 0.90 19.47
CA GLY A 294 -20.80 1.09 20.82
C GLY A 294 -20.54 -0.32 21.34
N VAL A 295 -19.51 -0.46 22.14
CA VAL A 295 -19.47 -1.54 23.10
C VAL A 295 -20.68 -1.33 24.01
N THR A 296 -21.86 -1.76 23.57
CA THR A 296 -22.89 -2.23 24.46
C THR A 296 -22.24 -3.41 25.14
N GLU A 297 -22.03 -3.31 26.45
CA GLU A 297 -21.88 -4.51 27.25
C GLU A 297 -22.99 -5.45 26.84
N CYS A 298 -22.61 -6.53 26.15
CA CYS A 298 -23.51 -7.60 25.84
C CYS A 298 -23.78 -8.29 27.18
N GLN A 299 -24.75 -7.78 27.93
CA GLN A 299 -25.36 -8.55 29.00
C GLN A 299 -26.13 -9.68 28.31
N LEU A 300 -25.40 -10.78 28.07
CA LEU A 300 -25.99 -12.04 27.66
C LEU A 300 -26.93 -12.47 28.79
N PRO A 301 -28.24 -12.62 28.55
CA PRO A 301 -29.08 -13.29 29.52
C PRO A 301 -28.57 -14.74 29.67
N GLU A 302 -28.52 -15.24 30.90
CA GLU A 302 -28.23 -16.65 31.16
C GLU A 302 -29.33 -17.51 30.53
N VAL A 303 -29.07 -18.03 29.33
CA VAL A 303 -29.93 -19.01 28.67
C VAL A 303 -29.20 -20.34 28.57
N THR A 304 -29.84 -21.36 29.14
CA THR A 304 -29.38 -22.76 29.06
C THR A 304 -29.27 -23.23 27.62
N ALA A 305 -28.32 -24.15 27.38
CA ALA A 305 -27.72 -24.53 26.10
C ALA A 305 -28.65 -24.93 24.91
N CYS A 306 -29.97 -24.89 25.04
CA CYS A 306 -30.91 -25.35 24.01
C CYS A 306 -31.44 -24.25 23.07
N ASP A 307 -31.39 -22.97 23.45
CA ASP A 307 -32.03 -21.88 22.67
C ASP A 307 -31.11 -21.13 21.70
N ALA A 308 -29.82 -21.46 21.65
CA ALA A 308 -28.84 -20.77 20.81
C ALA A 308 -29.12 -20.89 19.29
N CYS A 309 -29.84 -21.93 18.86
CA CYS A 309 -30.19 -22.12 17.44
C CYS A 309 -31.34 -21.22 16.94
N GLN A 310 -32.16 -20.64 17.83
CA GLN A 310 -33.32 -19.83 17.40
C GLN A 310 -33.00 -18.34 17.22
N LEU A 311 -31.89 -17.86 17.78
CA LEU A 311 -31.47 -16.45 17.69
C LEU A 311 -30.84 -16.06 16.34
N ALA A 312 -30.35 -17.03 15.56
CA ALA A 312 -29.78 -16.75 14.22
C ALA A 312 -30.82 -16.23 13.21
N ALA A 313 -32.12 -16.37 13.49
CA ALA A 313 -33.20 -15.89 12.64
C ALA A 313 -33.61 -14.43 12.91
N ALA A 314 -33.24 -13.85 14.06
CA ALA A 314 -33.72 -12.51 14.47
C ALA A 314 -32.84 -11.34 13.98
N CYS A 315 -31.67 -11.61 13.40
CA CYS A 315 -30.71 -10.59 12.96
C CYS A 315 -30.55 -10.47 11.43
N ALA A 316 -31.49 -11.01 10.63
CA ALA A 316 -31.48 -10.81 9.18
C ALA A 316 -32.17 -9.46 8.82
N PRO A 317 -31.54 -8.57 8.03
CA PRO A 317 -32.17 -7.32 7.63
C PRO A 317 -33.31 -7.56 6.63
N GLU A 318 -34.51 -7.04 6.94
CA GLU A 318 -35.66 -7.05 6.02
C GLU A 318 -35.36 -6.23 4.75
N THR A 319 -35.39 -6.88 3.59
CA THR A 319 -35.35 -6.21 2.28
C THR A 319 -36.75 -5.74 1.90
N LYS A 320 -37.01 -4.43 2.00
CA LYS A 320 -38.26 -3.83 1.46
C LYS A 320 -38.20 -3.78 -0.06
N GLN A 321 -39.00 -4.61 -0.74
CA GLN A 321 -39.30 -4.50 -2.16
C GLN A 321 -40.00 -3.17 -2.48
N ALA A 322 -39.54 -2.48 -3.52
CA ALA A 322 -40.19 -1.31 -4.09
C ALA A 322 -41.55 -1.71 -4.71
N LYS A 323 -42.64 -1.19 -4.16
CA LYS A 323 -43.97 -1.26 -4.78
C LYS A 323 -44.10 -0.15 -5.83
N GLY A 324 -44.47 -0.54 -7.05
CA GLY A 324 -44.86 0.38 -8.12
C GLY A 324 -46.25 1.00 -7.93
N GLY A 325 -46.53 2.01 -8.75
CA GLY A 325 -47.82 2.69 -8.92
C GLY A 325 -47.57 4.20 -9.14
N LYS A 326 -48.06 4.87 -10.18
CA LYS A 326 -49.10 4.60 -11.19
C LYS A 326 -48.66 5.16 -12.54
#